data_AF-A0A7S5C3E7-F1
#
_entry.id   AF-A0A7S5C3E7-F1
#
_cell.length_a   1.000
_cell.length_b   1.000
_cell.length_c   1.000
_cell.angle_alpha   90.00
_cell.angle_beta   90.00
_cell.angle_gamma   90.00
#
_symmetry.space_group_name_H-M   'P 1'
#
loop_
_entity.id
_entity.type
_entity.pdbx_description
1 polymer ?
#
loop_
_entity_poly.entity_id
_entity_poly.type
_entity_poly.pdbx_seq_one_letter_code
_entity_poly.pdbx_strand_id
1 'polypeptide(L)'
;QVQLRESGPGLVKPSETLSLTCVVSGYPITSGYCWGWVRQSPGKGLEWIGSINHSGATYDNPSLKSRVTMSVDTSKNQFSLKMSSLIAADTAVYYCTRCGVYNYAWGWGVSGTVRPPTLTTGAREPWSPSPA
;
A
#
# COMPACT_ATOMS: atom_id res chain seq x y z
N GLN A 1 0.27 -6.19 21.51
CA GLN A 1 -0.69 -6.07 20.38
C GLN A 1 0.07 -5.47 19.20
N VAL A 2 -0.09 -6.01 17.98
CA VAL A 2 0.58 -5.48 16.78
C VAL A 2 -0.22 -4.29 16.24
N GLN A 3 0.46 -3.20 15.91
CA GLN A 3 -0.14 -2.02 15.27
C GLN A 3 0.60 -1.71 13.97
N LEU A 4 -0.17 -1.34 12.95
CA LEU A 4 0.33 -0.95 11.63
C LEU A 4 -0.04 0.51 11.39
N ARG A 5 0.90 1.30 10.88
CA ARG A 5 0.68 2.71 10.60
C ARG A 5 1.29 3.10 9.26
N GLU A 6 0.42 3.37 8.30
CA GLU A 6 0.75 3.86 6.96
C GLU A 6 1.12 5.35 6.97
N SER A 7 2.00 5.72 6.05
CA SER A 7 2.41 7.10 5.79
C SER A 7 2.82 7.23 4.31
N GLY A 8 2.59 8.41 3.73
CA GLY A 8 2.88 8.66 2.33
C GLY A 8 2.28 9.98 1.83
N PRO A 9 2.53 10.34 0.57
CA PRO A 9 1.93 11.53 -0.03
C PRO A 9 0.41 11.32 -0.21
N GLY A 10 -0.36 12.39 0.00
CA GLY A 10 -1.80 12.38 -0.30
C GLY A 10 -2.05 12.35 -1.80
N LEU A 11 -1.65 13.41 -2.51
CA LEU A 11 -1.86 13.60 -3.95
C LEU A 11 -0.54 13.40 -4.70
N VAL A 12 -0.57 12.61 -5.77
CA VAL A 12 0.57 12.36 -6.67
C VAL A 12 0.09 12.46 -8.11
N LYS A 13 0.88 13.06 -9.01
CA LYS A 13 0.46 13.23 -10.40
C LYS A 13 0.60 11.92 -11.18
N PRO A 14 -0.15 11.76 -12.28
CA PRO A 14 0.10 10.67 -13.23
C PRO A 14 1.58 10.65 -13.67
N SER A 15 2.08 9.45 -13.96
CA SER A 15 3.49 9.18 -14.34
C SER A 15 4.55 9.42 -13.25
N GLU A 16 4.19 10.01 -12.11
CA GLU A 16 5.08 10.11 -10.95
C GLU A 16 5.15 8.77 -10.18
N THR A 17 5.99 8.75 -9.15
CA THR A 17 6.18 7.60 -8.27
C THR A 17 5.51 7.83 -6.92
N LEU A 18 4.62 6.91 -6.54
CA LEU A 18 4.08 6.83 -5.19
C LEU A 18 5.10 6.14 -4.28
N SER A 19 5.34 6.70 -3.09
CA SER A 19 6.16 6.06 -2.06
C SER A 19 5.40 6.04 -0.73
N LEU A 20 5.01 4.84 -0.30
CA LEU A 20 4.34 4.59 0.97
C LEU A 20 5.27 3.86 1.93
N THR A 21 5.07 4.09 3.22
CA THR A 21 5.77 3.37 4.30
C THR A 21 4.77 2.95 5.36
N CYS A 22 4.91 1.73 5.86
CA CYS A 22 4.16 1.21 6.99
C CYS A 22 5.11 0.87 8.14
N VAL A 23 4.87 1.51 9.28
CA VAL A 23 5.59 1.26 10.52
C VAL A 23 4.87 0.17 11.30
N VAL A 24 5.61 -0.85 11.73
CA VAL A 24 5.12 -1.92 12.60
C VAL A 24 5.46 -1.55 14.05
N SER A 25 4.49 -1.60 14.95
CA SER A 25 4.66 -1.29 16.37
C SER A 25 4.12 -2.40 17.26
N GLY A 26 4.71 -2.54 18.45
CA GLY A 26 4.34 -3.56 19.43
C GLY A 26 4.76 -4.99 19.07
N TYR A 27 5.58 -5.15 18.02
CA TYR A 27 6.10 -6.45 17.56
C TYR A 27 7.25 -6.28 16.54
N PRO A 28 8.31 -7.11 16.57
CA PRO A 28 9.39 -7.04 15.58
C PRO A 28 8.95 -7.51 14.19
N ILE A 29 9.34 -6.77 13.15
CA ILE A 29 9.04 -7.04 11.75
C ILE A 29 9.69 -8.34 11.25
N THR A 30 10.74 -8.78 11.94
CA THR A 30 11.48 -10.03 11.69
C THR A 30 10.76 -11.28 12.18
N SER A 31 9.75 -11.13 13.05
CA SER A 31 9.18 -12.25 13.76
C SER A 31 8.08 -12.95 12.96
N GLY A 32 8.46 -13.92 12.12
CA GLY A 32 7.60 -15.00 11.62
C GLY A 32 6.38 -14.62 10.75
N TYR A 33 6.12 -13.34 10.49
CA TYR A 33 5.06 -12.88 9.60
C TYR A 33 5.64 -12.37 8.28
N CYS A 34 4.78 -12.35 7.26
CA CYS A 34 4.98 -11.53 6.07
C CYS A 34 4.13 -10.25 6.20
N TRP A 35 4.52 -9.23 5.46
CA TRP A 35 3.91 -7.91 5.50
C TRP A 35 3.42 -7.56 4.11
N GLY A 36 2.16 -7.13 3.99
CA GLY A 36 1.51 -6.97 2.69
C GLY A 36 0.98 -5.57 2.47
N TRP A 37 0.79 -5.24 1.20
CA TRP A 37 0.06 -4.06 0.75
C TRP A 37 -1.19 -4.48 0.01
N VAL A 38 -2.31 -3.85 0.35
CA VAL A 38 -3.57 -3.96 -0.36
C VAL A 38 -4.05 -2.56 -0.71
N ARG A 39 -4.84 -2.44 -1.78
CA ARG A 39 -5.50 -1.19 -2.14
C ARG A 39 -6.99 -1.38 -2.33
N GLN A 40 -7.76 -0.32 -2.13
CA GLN A 40 -9.19 -0.27 -2.37
C GLN A 40 -9.51 0.93 -3.26
N SER A 41 -9.84 0.66 -4.52
CA SER A 41 -10.35 1.70 -5.42
C SER A 41 -11.79 2.08 -5.06
N PRO A 42 -12.23 3.32 -5.35
CA PRO A 42 -13.62 3.72 -5.17
C PRO A 42 -14.60 2.74 -5.83
N GLY A 43 -15.59 2.26 -5.08
CA GLY A 43 -16.58 1.30 -5.58
C GLY A 43 -16.07 -0.13 -5.82
N LYS A 44 -14.84 -0.46 -5.43
CA LYS A 44 -14.26 -1.81 -5.56
C LYS A 44 -13.91 -2.43 -4.21
N GLY A 45 -13.72 -3.75 -4.22
CA GLY A 45 -13.19 -4.50 -3.09
C GLY A 45 -11.68 -4.26 -2.87
N LEU A 46 -11.13 -4.92 -1.85
CA LEU A 46 -9.69 -4.93 -1.59
C LEU A 46 -8.97 -5.73 -2.68
N GLU A 47 -7.95 -5.12 -3.28
CA GLU A 47 -7.04 -5.72 -4.25
C GLU A 47 -5.66 -5.88 -3.60
N TRP A 48 -5.11 -7.08 -3.66
CA TRP A 48 -3.76 -7.34 -3.16
C TRP A 48 -2.69 -6.87 -4.16
N ILE A 49 -1.69 -6.16 -3.65
CA ILE A 49 -0.55 -5.64 -4.43
C ILE A 49 0.64 -6.57 -4.33
N GLY A 50 1.00 -6.95 -3.11
CA GLY A 50 2.23 -7.66 -2.85
C GLY A 50 2.45 -7.92 -1.37
N SER A 51 3.35 -8.84 -1.07
CA SER A 51 3.82 -9.16 0.28
C SER A 51 5.33 -9.31 0.32
N ILE A 52 5.95 -8.91 1.42
CA ILE A 52 7.38 -8.97 1.66
C ILE A 52 7.67 -9.65 3.01
N ASN A 53 8.65 -10.53 3.05
CA ASN A 53 9.15 -11.08 4.31
C ASN A 53 10.34 -10.27 4.84
N HIS A 54 10.80 -10.58 6.05
CA HIS A 54 11.92 -9.87 6.68
C HIS A 54 13.28 -10.10 5.98
N SER A 55 13.41 -11.14 5.15
CA SER A 55 14.61 -11.37 4.34
C SER A 55 14.59 -10.60 3.02
N GLY A 56 13.53 -9.81 2.76
CA GLY A 56 13.35 -9.05 1.52
C GLY A 56 12.79 -9.83 0.34
N ALA A 57 12.38 -11.09 0.54
CA ALA A 57 11.71 -11.85 -0.51
C ALA A 57 10.30 -11.31 -0.72
N THR A 58 9.97 -10.98 -1.97
CA THR A 58 8.66 -10.43 -2.36
C THR A 58 7.82 -11.46 -3.10
N TYR A 59 6.51 -11.36 -2.90
CA TYR A 59 5.50 -12.01 -3.71
C TYR A 59 4.56 -10.90 -4.19
N ASP A 60 4.48 -10.67 -5.51
CA ASP A 60 3.82 -9.51 -6.08
C ASP A 60 2.68 -9.94 -7.01
N ASN A 61 1.64 -9.11 -7.10
CA ASN A 61 0.58 -9.28 -8.07
C ASN A 61 1.17 -9.16 -9.49
N PRO A 62 1.06 -10.19 -10.35
CA PRO A 62 1.63 -10.18 -11.70
C PRO A 62 1.22 -8.96 -12.53
N SER A 63 -0.01 -8.45 -12.35
CA SER A 63 -0.53 -7.28 -13.06
C SER A 63 0.15 -5.96 -12.67
N LEU A 64 0.79 -5.91 -11.49
CA LEU A 64 1.44 -4.71 -10.96
C LEU A 64 2.96 -4.86 -10.85
N LYS A 65 3.49 -6.07 -11.06
CA LYS A 65 4.90 -6.43 -10.83
C LYS A 65 5.91 -5.55 -11.56
N SER A 66 5.59 -5.05 -12.75
CA SER A 66 6.51 -4.18 -13.51
C SER A 66 6.65 -2.77 -12.94
N ARG A 67 5.71 -2.34 -12.10
CA ARG A 67 5.64 -0.98 -11.55
C ARG A 67 5.84 -0.93 -10.04
N VAL A 68 5.78 -2.07 -9.36
CA VAL A 68 5.84 -2.17 -7.90
C VAL A 68 7.24 -2.57 -7.44
N THR A 69 7.70 -1.93 -6.38
CA THR A 69 8.90 -2.32 -5.64
C THR A 69 8.58 -2.26 -4.15
N MET A 70 8.75 -3.36 -3.45
CA MET A 70 8.63 -3.40 -1.99
C MET A 70 9.99 -3.55 -1.35
N SER A 71 10.16 -2.95 -0.18
CA SER A 71 11.40 -3.03 0.60
C SER A 71 11.09 -3.11 2.09
N VAL A 72 11.95 -3.81 2.84
CA VAL A 72 11.85 -3.92 4.29
C VAL A 72 13.07 -3.27 4.94
N ASP A 73 12.85 -2.50 5.99
CA ASP A 73 13.89 -1.91 6.84
C ASP A 73 13.70 -2.42 8.26
N THR A 74 14.44 -3.49 8.59
CA THR A 74 14.37 -4.16 9.89
C THR A 74 14.91 -3.29 11.03
N SER A 75 15.82 -2.35 10.73
CA SER A 75 16.37 -1.42 11.73
C SER A 75 15.35 -0.42 12.22
N LYS A 76 14.40 -0.04 11.36
CA LYS A 76 13.31 0.89 11.66
C LYS A 76 11.96 0.21 11.91
N ASN A 77 11.93 -1.12 11.87
CA ASN A 77 10.71 -1.90 12.03
C ASN A 77 9.60 -1.49 11.03
N GLN A 78 9.98 -1.23 9.77
CA GLN A 78 9.06 -0.73 8.75
C GLN A 78 9.25 -1.43 7.42
N PHE A 79 8.24 -1.32 6.55
CA PHE A 79 8.34 -1.74 5.15
C PHE A 79 7.67 -0.71 4.26
N SER A 80 8.08 -0.65 3.00
CA SER A 80 7.69 0.39 2.07
C SER A 80 7.22 -0.20 0.75
N LEU A 81 6.34 0.55 0.09
CA LEU A 81 5.86 0.30 -1.26
C LEU A 81 6.22 1.50 -2.13
N LYS A 82 6.92 1.23 -3.23
CA LYS A 82 7.09 2.18 -4.33
C LYS A 82 6.29 1.69 -5.52
N MET A 83 5.51 2.58 -6.12
CA MET A 83 4.77 2.30 -7.35
C MET A 83 5.09 3.39 -8.37
N SER A 84 5.77 3.03 -9.46
CA SER A 84 6.17 3.93 -10.53
C SER A 84 5.09 4.03 -11.62
N SER A 85 5.19 5.08 -12.45
CA SER A 85 4.31 5.26 -13.61
C SER A 85 2.82 5.15 -13.24
N LEU A 86 2.39 5.95 -12.25
CA LEU A 86 1.01 5.94 -11.78
C LEU A 86 0.03 6.29 -12.89
N ILE A 87 -1.07 5.55 -12.95
CA ILE A 87 -2.20 5.79 -13.85
C ILE A 87 -3.46 6.10 -13.04
N ALA A 88 -4.50 6.63 -13.70
CA ALA A 88 -5.76 6.96 -13.03
C ALA A 88 -6.37 5.76 -12.27
N ALA A 89 -6.19 4.54 -12.78
CA ALA A 89 -6.67 3.31 -12.15
C ALA A 89 -5.96 2.96 -10.83
N ASP A 90 -4.81 3.57 -10.53
CA ASP A 90 -4.11 3.39 -9.26
C ASP A 90 -4.66 4.31 -8.16
N THR A 91 -5.62 5.17 -8.48
CA THR A 91 -6.36 5.96 -7.47
C THR A 91 -7.11 5.00 -6.54
N ALA A 92 -6.60 4.89 -5.32
CA ALA A 92 -7.13 3.99 -4.31
C ALA A 92 -6.68 4.43 -2.93
N VAL A 93 -7.34 3.87 -1.92
CA VAL A 93 -6.81 3.85 -0.56
C VAL A 93 -5.86 2.68 -0.43
N TYR A 94 -4.68 2.90 0.17
CA TYR A 94 -3.67 1.87 0.39
C TYR A 94 -3.58 1.52 1.87
N TYR A 95 -3.53 0.22 2.16
CA TYR A 95 -3.43 -0.31 3.52
C TYR A 95 -2.26 -1.29 3.62
N CYS A 96 -1.57 -1.24 4.75
CA CYS A 96 -0.66 -2.31 5.12
C CYS A 96 -1.38 -3.42 5.90
N THR A 97 -0.89 -4.63 5.71
CA THR A 97 -1.49 -5.84 6.25
C THR A 97 -0.42 -6.76 6.83
N ARG A 98 -0.84 -7.59 7.77
CA ARG A 98 -0.02 -8.69 8.30
C ARG A 98 -0.53 -10.00 7.74
N CYS A 99 0.37 -10.82 7.21
CA CYS A 99 0.05 -12.12 6.61
C CYS A 99 0.73 -13.24 7.40
N GLY A 100 -0.03 -14.29 7.74
CA GLY A 100 0.55 -15.53 8.25
C GLY A 100 1.22 -16.33 7.13
N VAL A 101 2.33 -17.01 7.43
CA VAL A 101 3.12 -17.81 6.47
C VAL A 101 2.31 -18.94 5.81
N TYR A 102 1.15 -19.31 6.38
CA TYR A 102 0.35 -20.47 5.98
C TYR A 102 -0.90 -20.18 5.14
N ASN A 103 -1.26 -18.92 4.86
CA ASN A 103 -2.50 -18.63 4.15
C ASN A 103 -2.32 -17.47 3.15
N TYR A 104 -1.94 -17.82 1.93
CA TYR A 104 -1.77 -16.91 0.80
C TYR A 104 -3.08 -16.30 0.26
N ALA A 105 -4.22 -16.50 0.92
CA ALA A 105 -5.51 -16.10 0.34
C ALA A 105 -6.61 -15.56 1.27
N TRP A 106 -6.63 -15.78 2.60
CA TRP A 106 -7.88 -15.51 3.36
C TRP A 106 -7.74 -14.93 4.78
N GLY A 107 -6.66 -14.21 5.11
CA GLY A 107 -6.45 -13.71 6.47
C GLY A 107 -5.78 -12.34 6.56
N TRP A 108 -6.21 -11.37 5.77
CA TRP A 108 -5.71 -9.99 5.86
C TRP A 108 -6.33 -9.32 7.09
N GLY A 109 -5.65 -9.40 8.24
CA GLY A 109 -6.02 -8.56 9.38
C GLY A 109 -5.60 -7.12 9.11
N VAL A 110 -6.52 -6.29 8.61
CA VAL A 110 -6.33 -4.83 8.60
C VAL A 110 -6.46 -4.37 10.05
N SER A 111 -5.36 -3.99 10.68
CA SER A 111 -5.36 -3.57 12.09
C SER A 111 -5.01 -2.10 12.17
N GLY A 112 -6.01 -1.24 12.11
CA GLY A 112 -5.88 0.19 12.41
C GLY A 112 -7.05 1.03 11.93
N THR A 113 -7.51 1.95 12.78
CA THR A 113 -8.30 3.12 12.35
C THR A 113 -7.31 4.15 11.83
N VAL A 114 -7.22 4.31 10.51
CA VAL A 114 -6.26 5.20 9.86
C VAL A 114 -6.97 6.05 8.82
N ARG A 115 -6.56 7.33 8.74
CA ARG A 115 -7.00 8.26 7.71
C ARG A 115 -6.09 8.03 6.49
N PRO A 116 -6.60 7.47 5.39
CA PRO A 116 -5.75 7.09 4.27
C PRO A 116 -5.18 8.31 3.54
N PRO A 117 -4.01 8.20 2.90
CA PRO A 117 -3.64 9.15 1.85
C PRO A 117 -4.67 9.03 0.72
N THR A 118 -5.50 10.05 0.54
CA THR A 118 -6.36 10.14 -0.64
C THR A 118 -5.51 10.57 -1.81
N LEU A 119 -5.16 9.61 -2.67
CA LEU A 119 -4.68 9.90 -4.02
C LEU A 119 -5.84 10.51 -4.81
N THR A 120 -6.07 11.80 -4.65
CA THR A 120 -6.57 12.54 -5.80
C THR A 120 -5.47 12.46 -6.84
N THR A 121 -5.80 12.18 -8.09
CA THR A 121 -4.93 12.54 -9.20
C THR A 121 -5.40 13.93 -9.60
N GLY A 122 -4.47 14.83 -9.95
CA GLY A 122 -4.80 16.18 -10.43
C GLY A 122 -5.45 16.18 -11.83
N ALA A 123 -6.34 15.23 -12.11
CA ALA A 123 -7.24 15.31 -13.24
C ALA A 123 -8.33 16.33 -12.85
N ARG A 124 -8.39 17.45 -13.57
CA ARG A 124 -9.50 18.40 -13.50
C ARG A 124 -10.80 17.60 -13.59
N GLU A 125 -11.63 17.70 -12.56
CA GLU A 125 -13.00 17.16 -12.53
C GLU A 125 -13.71 17.44 -13.87
N PRO A 126 -14.31 16.44 -14.54
CA PRO A 126 -15.06 16.67 -15.78
C PRO A 126 -16.32 17.52 -15.63
N TRP A 127 -16.66 17.99 -14.41
CA TRP A 127 -17.95 18.59 -14.07
C TRP A 127 -17.87 19.88 -13.25
N SER A 128 -16.82 20.69 -13.40
CA SER A 128 -16.84 22.06 -12.83
C SER A 128 -17.37 23.06 -13.87
N PRO A 129 -18.55 23.67 -13.69
CA PRO A 129 -19.01 24.75 -14.55
C PRO A 129 -18.13 26.00 -14.36
N SER A 130 -17.78 26.64 -15.47
CA SER A 130 -16.99 27.87 -15.49
C SER A 130 -17.72 29.00 -14.74
N PRO A 131 -17.04 29.77 -13.85
CA PRO A 131 -17.60 31.02 -13.37
C PRO A 131 -17.59 32.07 -14.50
N ALA A 132 -18.70 32.79 -14.60
CA ALA A 132 -18.91 33.93 -15.49
C ALA A 132 -18.07 35.15 -15.08
#